data_AF-A0A4Q3SQI8-F1
#
_entry.id   AF-A0A4Q3SQI8-F1
#
_cell.length_a   1.000
_cell.length_b   1.000
_cell.length_c   1.000
_cell.angle_alpha   90.00
_cell.angle_beta   90.00
_cell.angle_gamma   90.00
#
_symmetry.space_group_name_H-M   'P 1'
#
loop_
_entity.id
_entity.type
_entity.pdbx_description
1 polymer ?
#
loop_
_entity_poly.entity_id
_entity_poly.type
_entity_poly.pdbx_seq_one_letter_code
_entity_poly.pdbx_strand_id
1 'polypeptide(L)'
;GYAEGGQLSRRLGGWQVICWALVIALPVMALIGWVARPASLAGVGAPAWLGLAYVSLFSMLIGFIFWYRGLAEGGVAAVGQLQLLQPFFGLALAASLLHEPVGWSMAAVTLAVVVCVAGAKRFA
;
A
#
# COMPACT_ATOMS: atom_id res chain seq x y z
N GLY A 1 -12.35 1.40 0.96
CA GLY A 1 -11.18 1.08 0.13
C GLY A 1 -10.92 -0.41 0.16
N TYR A 2 -9.90 -0.87 0.89
CA TYR A 2 -9.54 -2.29 0.94
C TYR A 2 -10.45 -3.15 1.82
N ALA A 3 -11.14 -2.56 2.81
CA ALA A 3 -12.20 -3.23 3.57
C ALA A 3 -13.27 -3.83 2.65
N GLU A 4 -13.80 -3.03 1.72
CA GLU A 4 -14.74 -3.46 0.67
C GLU A 4 -14.14 -4.53 -0.23
N GLY A 5 -12.88 -4.35 -0.63
CA GLY A 5 -12.16 -5.37 -1.41
C GLY A 5 -12.04 -6.71 -0.69
N GLY A 6 -11.78 -6.70 0.62
CA GLY A 6 -11.80 -7.91 1.46
C GLY A 6 -13.20 -8.54 1.56
N GLN A 7 -14.27 -7.73 1.60
CA GLN A 7 -15.64 -8.27 1.54
C GLN A 7 -15.96 -8.92 0.19
N LEU A 8 -15.65 -8.24 -0.91
CA LEU A 8 -15.81 -8.74 -2.28
C LEU A 8 -14.99 -10.01 -2.52
N SER A 9 -13.82 -10.10 -1.90
CA SER A 9 -12.92 -11.25 -2.03
C SER A 9 -13.48 -12.54 -1.43
N ARG A 10 -14.42 -12.46 -0.49
CA ARG A 10 -15.16 -13.64 -0.01
C ARG A 10 -16.08 -14.25 -1.08
N ARG A 11 -16.50 -13.46 -2.08
CA ARG A 11 -17.40 -13.90 -3.16
C ARG A 11 -16.68 -14.14 -4.49
N LEU A 12 -15.75 -13.26 -4.86
CA LEU A 12 -15.04 -13.26 -6.14
C LEU A 12 -13.60 -13.81 -6.04
N GLY A 13 -13.04 -13.90 -4.83
CA GLY A 13 -11.63 -14.22 -4.62
C GLY A 13 -10.71 -13.02 -4.80
N GLY A 14 -9.61 -13.00 -4.04
CA GLY A 14 -8.68 -11.86 -3.95
C GLY A 14 -8.08 -11.40 -5.27
N TRP A 15 -7.78 -12.35 -6.17
CA TRP A 15 -7.17 -12.06 -7.46
C TRP A 15 -8.13 -11.37 -8.43
N GLN A 16 -9.41 -11.75 -8.44
CA GLN A 16 -10.40 -11.08 -9.29
C GLN A 16 -10.64 -9.65 -8.82
N VAL A 17 -10.70 -9.44 -7.50
CA VAL A 17 -10.93 -8.11 -6.93
C VAL A 17 -9.81 -7.14 -7.27
N ILE A 18 -8.54 -7.54 -7.16
CA ILE A 18 -7.43 -6.66 -7.54
C ILE A 18 -7.38 -6.43 -9.05
N CYS A 19 -7.61 -7.45 -9.88
CA CYS A 19 -7.64 -7.27 -11.34
C CYS A 19 -8.73 -6.27 -11.77
N TRP A 20 -9.94 -6.39 -11.22
CA TRP A 20 -11.01 -5.43 -11.50
C TRP A 20 -10.69 -4.02 -10.98
N ALA A 21 -10.12 -3.90 -9.78
CA ALA A 21 -9.69 -2.61 -9.26
C ALA A 21 -8.64 -1.94 -10.17
N LEU A 22 -7.69 -2.71 -10.70
CA LEU A 22 -6.67 -2.21 -11.64
C LEU A 22 -7.28 -1.79 -12.97
N VAL A 23 -8.18 -2.60 -13.55
CA VAL A 23 -8.87 -2.26 -14.81
C VAL A 23 -9.70 -0.98 -14.67
N ILE A 24 -10.41 -0.82 -13.56
CA ILE A 24 -11.21 0.38 -13.28
C ILE A 24 -10.32 1.62 -13.06
N ALA A 25 -9.18 1.46 -12.39
CA ALA A 25 -8.24 2.55 -12.15
C ALA A 25 -7.44 2.95 -13.41
N LEU A 26 -7.23 2.01 -14.35
CA LEU A 26 -6.42 2.20 -15.55
C LEU A 26 -6.74 3.46 -16.36
N PRO A 27 -8.00 3.81 -16.71
CA PRO A 27 -8.28 5.01 -17.51
C PRO A 27 -7.84 6.30 -16.82
N VAL A 28 -8.07 6.41 -15.51
CA VAL A 28 -7.66 7.58 -14.72
C VAL A 28 -6.15 7.64 -14.60
N MET A 29 -5.50 6.51 -14.31
CA MET A 29 -4.05 6.44 -14.21
C MET A 29 -3.35 6.66 -15.55
N ALA A 30 -3.93 6.23 -16.66
CA ALA A 30 -3.42 6.47 -18.01
C ALA A 30 -3.49 7.97 -18.35
N LEU A 31 -4.58 8.65 -18.02
CA LEU A 31 -4.71 10.09 -18.20
C LEU A 31 -3.67 10.85 -17.36
N ILE A 32 -3.55 10.51 -16.07
CA ILE A 32 -2.55 11.13 -15.18
C ILE A 32 -1.14 10.88 -15.70
N GLY A 33 -0.82 9.63 -16.08
CA GLY A 33 0.47 9.26 -16.63
C GLY A 33 0.78 10.00 -17.93
N TRP A 34 -0.22 10.22 -18.79
CA TRP A 34 -0.07 11.00 -20.01
C TRP A 34 0.23 12.47 -19.74
N VAL A 35 -0.48 13.09 -18.79
CA VAL A 35 -0.29 14.51 -18.43
C VAL A 35 1.03 14.72 -17.69
N ALA A 36 1.42 13.80 -16.81
CA ALA A 36 2.62 13.87 -15.99
C ALA A 36 3.88 13.29 -16.68
N ARG A 37 3.79 12.88 -17.95
CA ARG A 37 4.93 12.27 -18.64
C ARG A 37 6.09 13.26 -18.81
N PRO A 38 7.35 12.81 -18.67
CA PRO A 38 8.48 13.66 -19.00
C PRO A 38 8.55 13.93 -20.51
N ALA A 39 9.24 15.01 -20.89
CA ALA A 39 9.46 15.33 -22.30
C ALA A 39 10.28 14.25 -23.05
N SER A 40 11.08 13.47 -22.33
CA SER A 40 11.87 12.36 -22.87
C SER A 40 12.02 11.24 -21.84
N LEU A 41 12.06 9.99 -22.34
CA LEU A 41 12.36 8.80 -21.53
C LEU A 41 13.84 8.40 -21.59
N ALA A 42 14.68 9.15 -22.31
CA ALA A 42 16.10 8.80 -22.51
C ALA A 42 16.91 8.72 -21.20
N GLY A 43 16.47 9.39 -20.14
CA GLY A 43 17.09 9.32 -18.81
C GLY A 43 16.59 8.18 -17.91
N VAL A 44 15.60 7.39 -18.35
CA VAL A 44 15.01 6.33 -17.53
C VAL A 44 15.85 5.05 -17.66
N GLY A 45 16.78 4.86 -16.74
CA GLY A 45 17.64 3.69 -16.69
C GLY A 45 16.95 2.40 -16.24
N ALA A 46 17.64 1.27 -16.43
CA ALA A 46 17.15 -0.05 -16.03
C ALA A 46 16.66 -0.17 -14.58
N PRO A 47 17.30 0.47 -13.56
CA PRO A 47 16.81 0.40 -12.19
C PRO A 47 15.39 0.96 -12.01
N ALA A 48 15.04 2.02 -12.72
CA ALA A 48 13.70 2.61 -12.65
C ALA A 48 12.64 1.67 -13.25
N TRP A 49 12.96 1.03 -14.37
CA TRP A 49 12.08 0.03 -14.99
C TRP A 49 11.90 -1.22 -14.14
N LEU A 50 12.99 -1.71 -13.52
CA LEU A 50 12.92 -2.83 -12.58
C LEU A 50 12.12 -2.48 -11.33
N GLY A 51 12.29 -1.26 -10.80
CA GLY A 51 11.48 -0.75 -9.70
C GLY A 51 9.99 -0.68 -10.07
N LEU A 52 9.66 -0.18 -11.25
CA LEU A 52 8.28 -0.16 -11.75
C LEU A 52 7.70 -1.58 -11.87
N ALA A 53 8.46 -2.51 -12.45
CA ALA A 53 8.04 -3.91 -12.56
C ALA A 53 7.82 -4.55 -11.18
N TYR A 54 8.73 -4.31 -10.23
CA TYR A 54 8.61 -4.82 -8.86
C TYR A 54 7.37 -4.25 -8.16
N VAL A 55 7.20 -2.93 -8.18
CA VAL A 55 6.07 -2.26 -7.50
C VAL A 55 4.73 -2.67 -8.12
N SER A 56 4.65 -2.80 -9.45
CA SER A 56 3.40 -3.16 -10.12
C SER A 56 3.05 -4.65 -9.99
N LEU A 57 4.01 -5.56 -10.18
CA LEU A 57 3.73 -6.99 -10.19
C LEU A 57 3.78 -7.61 -8.80
N PHE A 58 4.87 -7.43 -8.08
CA PHE A 58 5.07 -8.06 -6.78
C PHE A 58 4.33 -7.32 -5.67
N SER A 59 4.57 -6.01 -5.54
CA SER A 59 3.97 -5.24 -4.44
C SER A 59 2.47 -5.03 -4.64
N MET A 60 2.06 -4.62 -5.85
CA MET A 60 0.66 -4.29 -6.11
C MET A 60 -0.16 -5.52 -6.50
N LEU A 61 0.12 -6.21 -7.61
CA LEU A 61 -0.73 -7.32 -8.04
C LEU A 61 -0.67 -8.51 -7.06
N ILE A 62 0.50 -9.14 -6.92
CA ILE A 62 0.66 -10.35 -6.11
C ILE A 62 0.41 -10.05 -4.62
N GLY A 63 1.01 -8.97 -4.11
CA GLY A 63 0.82 -8.53 -2.73
C GLY A 63 -0.65 -8.34 -2.37
N PHE A 64 -1.45 -7.71 -3.25
CA PHE A 64 -2.86 -7.49 -2.96
C PHE A 64 -3.73 -8.74 -3.09
N ILE A 65 -3.34 -9.75 -3.86
CA ILE A 65 -4.02 -11.06 -3.84
C ILE A 65 -4.00 -11.62 -2.41
N PHE A 66 -2.82 -11.66 -1.79
CA PHE A 66 -2.65 -12.14 -0.43
C PHE A 66 -3.28 -11.20 0.59
N TRP A 67 -3.14 -9.88 0.40
CA TRP A 67 -3.71 -8.89 1.30
C TRP A 67 -5.23 -9.00 1.38
N TYR A 68 -5.91 -9.07 0.22
CA TYR A 68 -7.36 -9.22 0.19
C TYR A 68 -7.84 -10.56 0.73
N ARG A 69 -7.08 -11.63 0.48
CA ARG A 69 -7.36 -12.93 1.07
C ARG A 69 -7.21 -12.90 2.59
N GLY A 70 -6.14 -12.30 3.11
CA GLY A 70 -5.92 -12.11 4.54
C GLY A 70 -7.02 -11.28 5.19
N LEU A 71 -7.50 -10.22 4.51
CA LEU A 71 -8.66 -9.43 4.96
C LEU A 71 -9.97 -10.25 4.97
N ALA A 72 -10.15 -11.12 3.99
CA ALA A 72 -11.33 -11.97 3.86
C ALA A 72 -11.37 -13.06 4.95
N GLU A 73 -10.22 -13.66 5.27
CA GLU A 73 -10.07 -14.74 6.25
C GLU A 73 -9.91 -14.23 7.69
N GLY A 74 -9.02 -13.26 7.93
CA GLY A 74 -8.72 -12.72 9.27
C GLY A 74 -9.64 -11.59 9.72
N GLY A 75 -10.50 -11.10 8.82
CA GLY A 75 -11.42 -9.99 9.09
C GLY A 75 -10.75 -8.62 9.03
N VAL A 76 -11.50 -7.66 8.49
CA VAL A 76 -11.02 -6.28 8.24
C VAL A 76 -10.53 -5.60 9.52
N ALA A 77 -11.23 -5.80 10.64
CA ALA A 77 -10.89 -5.13 11.90
C ALA A 77 -9.53 -5.56 12.45
N ALA A 78 -9.23 -6.86 12.45
CA ALA A 78 -7.99 -7.41 12.98
C ALA A 78 -6.79 -7.09 12.06
N VAL A 79 -6.94 -7.32 10.75
CA VAL A 79 -5.89 -7.00 9.78
C VAL A 79 -5.63 -5.49 9.71
N GLY A 80 -6.67 -4.66 9.88
CA GLY A 80 -6.52 -3.22 10.01
C GLY A 80 -5.72 -2.78 11.25
N GLN A 81 -5.70 -3.56 12.33
CA GLN A 81 -4.80 -3.31 13.46
C GLN A 81 -3.35 -3.64 13.14
N LEU A 82 -3.09 -4.71 12.37
CA LEU A 82 -1.74 -5.04 11.92
C LEU A 82 -1.14 -3.90 11.07
N GLN A 83 -1.96 -3.18 10.29
CA GLN A 83 -1.50 -2.00 9.55
C GLN A 83 -1.03 -0.85 10.45
N LEU A 84 -1.46 -0.77 11.72
CA LEU A 84 -0.93 0.25 12.64
C LEU A 84 0.55 0.04 12.95
N LEU A 85 1.08 -1.16 12.69
CA LEU A 85 2.52 -1.45 12.78
C LEU A 85 3.29 -1.01 11.53
N GLN A 86 2.62 -0.82 10.39
CA GLN A 86 3.26 -0.50 9.12
C GLN A 86 4.13 0.77 9.18
N PRO A 87 3.73 1.87 9.83
CA PRO A 87 4.58 3.05 9.96
C PRO A 87 5.90 2.77 10.69
N PHE A 88 5.89 1.94 11.73
CA PHE A 88 7.10 1.60 12.49
C PHE A 88 8.04 0.72 11.67
N PHE A 89 7.50 -0.29 10.98
CA PHE A 89 8.31 -1.10 10.06
C PHE A 89 8.83 -0.26 8.90
N GLY A 90 8.05 0.71 8.40
CA GLY A 90 8.49 1.66 7.39
C GLY A 90 9.71 2.46 7.83
N LEU A 91 9.67 3.05 9.04
CA LEU A 91 10.81 3.77 9.62
C LEU A 91 12.00 2.84 9.87
N ALA A 92 11.77 1.65 10.41
CA ALA A 92 12.84 0.68 10.69
C ALA A 92 13.54 0.22 9.39
N LEU A 93 12.78 -0.04 8.33
CA LEU A 93 13.31 -0.39 7.01
C LEU A 93 14.04 0.80 6.37
N ALA A 94 13.52 2.01 6.48
CA ALA A 94 14.22 3.21 6.00
C ALA A 94 15.58 3.40 6.68
N ALA A 95 15.64 3.25 8.01
CA ALA A 95 16.90 3.35 8.76
C ALA A 95 17.89 2.23 8.44
N SER A 96 17.41 0.98 8.34
CA SER A 96 18.28 -0.20 8.23
C SER A 96 18.69 -0.52 6.79
N LEU A 97 17.79 -0.35 5.82
CA LEU A 97 18.00 -0.72 4.43
C LEU A 97 18.41 0.47 3.55
N LEU A 98 17.81 1.65 3.78
CA LEU A 98 18.10 2.86 3.01
C LEU A 98 19.09 3.79 3.71
N HIS A 99 19.46 3.48 4.96
CA HIS A 99 20.33 4.29 5.81
C HIS A 99 19.84 5.73 6.00
N GLU A 100 18.52 5.93 5.94
CA GLU A 100 17.93 7.25 6.14
C GLU A 100 17.92 7.65 7.62
N PRO A 101 18.19 8.91 7.95
CA PRO A 101 18.17 9.38 9.33
C PRO A 101 16.74 9.41 9.86
N VAL A 102 16.40 8.45 10.72
CA VAL A 102 15.13 8.45 11.45
C VAL A 102 15.28 9.27 12.71
N GLY A 103 14.82 10.52 12.65
CA GLY A 103 14.81 11.43 13.79
C GLY A 103 13.80 10.98 14.87
N TRP A 104 14.09 11.32 16.13
CA TRP A 104 13.19 11.06 17.25
C TRP A 104 11.78 11.63 17.02
N SER A 105 11.68 12.79 16.34
CA SER A 105 10.41 13.42 16.00
C SER A 105 9.52 12.56 15.10
N MET A 106 10.10 11.81 14.17
CA MET A 106 9.34 10.91 13.29
C MET A 106 8.69 9.78 14.10
N ALA A 107 9.47 9.15 14.99
CA ALA A 107 8.95 8.12 15.89
C ALA A 107 7.87 8.67 16.83
N ALA A 108 8.06 9.88 17.37
CA ALA A 108 7.09 10.54 18.24
C ALA A 108 5.76 10.81 17.51
N VAL A 109 5.81 11.33 16.28
CA VAL A 109 4.61 11.60 15.47
C VAL A 109 3.92 10.29 15.09
N THR A 110 4.67 9.28 14.67
CA THR A 110 4.10 7.95 14.38
C THR A 110 3.36 7.39 15.58
N LEU A 111 3.95 7.46 16.79
CA LEU A 111 3.31 7.01 18.02
C LEU A 111 2.06 7.84 18.34
N ALA A 112 2.13 9.17 18.17
CA ALA A 112 0.99 10.05 18.39
C ALA A 112 -0.19 9.72 17.46
N VAL A 113 0.07 9.48 16.17
CA VAL A 113 -0.96 9.06 15.21
C VAL A 113 -1.59 7.73 15.63
N VAL A 114 -0.79 6.76 16.07
CA VAL A 114 -1.30 5.46 16.55
C VAL A 114 -2.18 5.64 17.79
N VAL A 115 -1.78 6.47 18.75
CA VAL A 115 -2.59 6.79 19.93
C VAL A 115 -3.89 7.49 19.54
N CYS A 116 -3.85 8.45 18.61
CA CYS A 116 -5.05 9.11 18.11
C CYS A 116 -6.01 8.14 17.43
N VAL A 117 -5.50 7.23 16.59
CA VAL A 117 -6.33 6.23 15.90
C VAL A 117 -6.91 5.21 16.90
N ALA A 118 -6.11 4.77 17.86
CA ALA A 118 -6.57 3.87 18.93
C ALA A 118 -7.63 4.55 19.82
N GLY A 119 -7.44 5.83 20.15
CA GLY A 119 -8.40 6.65 20.88
C GLY A 119 -9.69 6.83 20.11
N ALA A 120 -9.63 7.23 18.84
CA ALA A 120 -10.81 7.38 17.98
C ALA A 120 -11.62 6.08 17.86
N LYS A 121 -10.95 4.94 17.76
CA LYS A 121 -11.60 3.62 17.77
C LYS A 121 -12.30 3.28 19.08
N ARG A 122 -11.88 3.85 20.22
CA ARG A 122 -12.51 3.62 21.52
C ARG A 122 -13.80 4.43 21.69
N PHE A 123 -13.97 5.50 20.92
CA PHE A 123 -15.13 6.40 20.97
C PHE A 123 -16.09 6.25 19.78
N ALA A 124 -15.80 5.35 18.83
CA ALA A 124 -16.64 5.00 17.69
C ALA A 124 -17.31 3.64 17.92
#